data_AF-A0A0N4U7T8-F1
#
_entry.id   AF-A0A0N4U7T8-F1
#
_cell.length_a   1.000
_cell.length_b   1.000
_cell.length_c   1.000
_cell.angle_alpha   90.00
_cell.angle_beta   90.00
_cell.angle_gamma   90.00
#
_symmetry.space_group_name_H-M   'P 1'
#
loop_
_entity.id
_entity.type
_entity.pdbx_description
1 polymer ?
#
loop_
_entity_poly.entity_id
_entity_poly.type
_entity_poly.pdbx_seq_one_letter_code
_entity_poly.pdbx_strand_id
1 'polypeptide(L)'
;MYETNPALTRSSARKSRITDSFFEAKEKLEEIIESHKDEKLIPPFEGSSPGQTIITLSKDFINHTLGIELLPIYDLNHINRLRAVEICKIDSEGRVAADGRIKVGDHITEINQRPVYQLDYDFYGFKLIMSTFQMSISRAQAYLHEIQSTPHPSLTIDRPVESFLNSGFLVHLSPWFFLNI
;
A
#
# COMPACT_ATOMS: atom_id res chain seq x y z
N MET A 1 -21.76 -67.08 -7.70
CA MET A 1 -21.26 -66.20 -8.78
C MET A 1 -20.52 -65.06 -8.11
N TYR A 2 -19.20 -65.15 -8.00
CA TYR A 2 -18.38 -64.07 -7.45
C TYR A 2 -17.80 -63.29 -8.61
N GLU A 3 -18.37 -62.12 -8.88
CA GLU A 3 -17.80 -61.14 -9.80
C GLU A 3 -16.59 -60.51 -9.09
N THR A 4 -15.40 -61.01 -9.40
CA THR A 4 -14.15 -60.38 -8.99
C THR A 4 -14.00 -59.07 -9.76
N ASN A 5 -14.29 -57.96 -9.07
CA ASN A 5 -14.06 -56.59 -9.53
C ASN A 5 -12.68 -56.47 -10.16
N PRO A 6 -12.55 -56.04 -11.43
CA PRO A 6 -11.27 -55.86 -12.06
C PRO A 6 -10.53 -54.77 -11.28
N ALA A 7 -9.38 -55.18 -10.74
CA ALA A 7 -8.46 -54.34 -10.01
C ALA A 7 -8.34 -52.99 -10.70
N LEU A 8 -8.62 -51.93 -9.93
CA LEU A 8 -8.26 -50.56 -10.25
C LEU A 8 -6.75 -50.56 -10.53
N THR A 9 -6.39 -50.74 -11.79
CA THR A 9 -5.03 -50.58 -12.26
C THR A 9 -4.74 -49.10 -12.09
N ARG A 10 -4.13 -48.78 -10.94
CA ARG A 10 -3.48 -47.51 -10.70
C ARG A 10 -2.42 -47.39 -11.79
N SER A 11 -2.81 -46.82 -12.93
CA SER A 11 -1.87 -46.36 -13.93
C SER A 11 -1.05 -45.27 -13.27
N SER A 12 0.08 -45.67 -12.70
CA SER A 12 1.10 -44.80 -12.13
C SER A 12 1.86 -44.03 -13.22
N ALA A 13 1.37 -44.03 -14.46
CA ALA A 13 2.03 -43.42 -15.62
C ALA A 13 1.65 -41.95 -15.86
N ARG A 14 0.77 -41.34 -15.05
CA ARG A 14 0.61 -39.87 -15.02
C ARG A 14 1.29 -39.26 -13.81
N LYS A 15 2.57 -39.57 -13.60
CA LYS A 15 3.47 -38.53 -13.11
C LYS A 15 3.60 -37.56 -14.28
N SER A 16 2.74 -36.54 -14.30
CA SER A 16 2.89 -35.40 -15.19
C SER A 16 4.29 -34.87 -14.98
N ARG A 17 5.22 -35.28 -15.84
CA ARG A 17 6.55 -34.71 -15.91
C ARG A 17 6.29 -33.22 -16.11
N ILE A 18 6.64 -32.41 -15.12
CA ILE A 18 6.65 -30.96 -15.26
C ILE A 18 7.62 -30.73 -16.43
N THR A 19 7.08 -30.56 -17.62
CA THR A 19 7.84 -30.39 -18.86
C THR A 19 8.36 -28.97 -18.92
N ASP A 20 9.45 -28.74 -19.65
CA ASP A 20 10.08 -27.43 -19.83
C ASP A 20 9.07 -26.33 -20.24
N SER A 21 8.00 -26.69 -20.93
CA SER A 21 6.86 -25.83 -21.25
C SER A 21 6.23 -25.13 -20.03
N PHE A 22 6.23 -25.74 -18.84
CA PHE A 22 5.75 -25.10 -17.61
C PHE A 22 6.68 -23.97 -17.17
N PHE A 23 8.00 -24.19 -17.24
CA PHE A 23 8.99 -23.18 -16.87
C PHE A 23 9.02 -22.04 -17.88
N GLU A 24 8.95 -22.35 -19.18
CA GLU A 24 8.84 -21.35 -20.25
C GLU A 24 7.56 -20.52 -20.12
N ALA A 25 6.43 -21.15 -19.79
CA ALA A 25 5.18 -20.42 -19.52
C ALA A 25 5.26 -19.56 -18.25
N LYS A 26 5.94 -20.05 -17.20
CA LYS A 26 6.18 -19.28 -15.97
C LYS A 26 7.07 -18.06 -16.25
N GLU A 27 8.20 -18.25 -16.93
CA GLU A 27 9.13 -17.18 -17.31
C GLU A 27 8.43 -16.11 -18.15
N LYS A 28 7.67 -16.52 -19.17
CA LYS A 28 6.88 -15.60 -20.00
C LYS A 28 5.82 -14.84 -19.18
N LEU A 29 5.22 -15.49 -18.20
CA LEU A 29 4.25 -14.83 -17.30
C LEU A 29 4.95 -13.86 -16.35
N GLU A 30 6.17 -14.17 -15.89
CA GLU A 30 7.01 -13.31 -15.05
C GLU A 30 7.47 -12.06 -15.85
N GLU A 31 7.86 -12.22 -17.11
CA GLU A 31 8.16 -11.11 -18.05
C GLU A 31 6.93 -10.25 -18.37
N ILE A 32 5.75 -10.88 -18.58
CA ILE A 32 4.48 -10.15 -18.75
C ILE A 32 4.14 -9.38 -17.47
N ILE A 33 4.32 -9.98 -16.29
CA ILE A 33 4.09 -9.30 -15.01
C ILE A 33 5.05 -8.12 -14.86
N GLU A 34 6.33 -8.29 -15.16
CA GLU A 34 7.34 -7.24 -15.09
C GLU A 34 7.03 -6.08 -16.04
N SER A 35 6.62 -6.38 -17.27
CA SER A 35 6.23 -5.36 -18.26
C SER A 35 4.89 -4.66 -17.95
N HIS A 36 3.94 -5.33 -17.30
CA HIS A 36 2.63 -4.76 -16.98
C HIS A 36 2.55 -4.09 -15.60
N LYS A 37 3.63 -4.07 -14.81
CA LYS A 37 3.67 -3.35 -13.53
C LYS A 37 3.37 -1.86 -13.70
N ASP A 38 3.75 -1.28 -14.84
CA ASP A 38 3.61 0.16 -15.09
C ASP A 38 2.17 0.57 -15.48
N GLU A 39 1.41 -0.28 -16.17
CA GLU A 39 0.08 0.08 -16.69
C GLU A 39 -1.06 -0.05 -15.66
N LYS A 40 -0.81 -0.71 -14.52
CA LYS A 40 -1.88 -1.06 -13.57
C LYS A 40 -2.09 -0.05 -12.45
N LEU A 41 -1.21 0.94 -12.34
CA LEU A 41 -1.30 1.97 -11.30
C LEU A 41 -2.30 3.04 -11.74
N ILE A 42 -3.27 3.33 -10.85
CA ILE A 42 -4.20 4.44 -11.06
C ILE A 42 -3.41 5.74 -10.90
N PRO A 43 -3.50 6.71 -11.83
CA PRO A 43 -2.71 7.93 -11.77
C PRO A 43 -2.95 8.69 -10.46
N PRO A 44 -1.92 9.36 -9.92
CA PRO A 44 -2.09 10.23 -8.77
C PRO A 44 -2.95 11.45 -9.14
N PHE A 45 -3.80 11.90 -8.23
CA PHE A 45 -4.64 13.09 -8.41
C PHE A 45 -4.28 14.17 -7.41
N GLU A 46 -4.45 15.44 -7.77
CA GLU A 46 -4.31 16.53 -6.81
C GLU A 46 -5.38 16.43 -5.72
N GLY A 47 -5.00 16.70 -4.47
CA GLY A 47 -5.89 16.71 -3.32
C GLY A 47 -6.69 18.01 -3.20
N SER A 48 -7.57 18.06 -2.20
CA SER A 48 -8.40 19.24 -1.93
C SER A 48 -7.60 20.47 -1.50
N SER A 49 -6.40 20.27 -0.95
CA SER A 49 -5.49 21.34 -0.52
C SER A 49 -4.23 21.35 -1.38
N PRO A 50 -3.64 22.52 -1.66
CA PRO A 50 -2.41 22.61 -2.43
C PRO A 50 -1.30 21.83 -1.74
N GLY A 51 -0.50 21.09 -2.52
CA GLY A 51 0.58 20.25 -2.00
C GLY A 51 0.11 18.90 -1.46
N GLN A 52 -1.15 18.52 -1.63
CA GLN A 52 -1.64 17.17 -1.33
C GLN A 52 -1.89 16.36 -2.60
N THR A 53 -1.71 15.04 -2.49
CA THR A 53 -1.95 14.11 -3.60
C THR A 53 -2.74 12.91 -3.13
N ILE A 54 -3.76 12.54 -3.90
CA ILE A 54 -4.57 11.36 -3.70
C ILE A 54 -3.95 10.19 -4.48
N ILE A 55 -3.60 9.13 -3.74
CA ILE A 55 -3.10 7.88 -4.28
C ILE A 55 -4.17 6.82 -4.13
N THR A 56 -4.59 6.28 -5.26
CA THR A 56 -5.53 5.15 -5.29
C THR A 56 -4.76 3.87 -5.59
N LEU A 57 -4.88 2.90 -4.69
CA LEU A 57 -4.19 1.60 -4.83
C LEU A 57 -4.96 0.68 -5.77
N SER A 58 -4.24 -0.16 -6.52
CA SER A 58 -4.84 -1.15 -7.41
C SER A 58 -5.55 -2.26 -6.64
N LYS A 59 -6.48 -2.98 -7.28
CA LYS A 59 -7.24 -4.09 -6.70
C LYS A 59 -6.45 -5.40 -6.56
N ASP A 60 -5.18 -5.41 -6.97
CA ASP A 60 -4.41 -6.65 -7.14
C ASP A 60 -4.08 -7.34 -5.83
N PHE A 61 -3.92 -6.54 -4.79
CA PHE A 61 -3.63 -6.97 -3.42
C PHE A 61 -4.85 -6.72 -2.52
N ILE A 62 -6.06 -6.85 -3.05
CA ILE A 62 -7.28 -6.80 -2.23
C ILE A 62 -7.23 -7.90 -1.15
N ASN A 63 -7.67 -7.59 0.06
CA ASN A 63 -7.59 -8.47 1.25
C ASN A 63 -6.17 -8.77 1.75
N HIS A 64 -5.12 -8.20 1.13
CA HIS A 64 -3.80 -8.13 1.76
C HIS A 64 -3.79 -7.01 2.80
N THR A 65 -2.89 -7.13 3.77
CA THR A 65 -2.62 -6.02 4.69
C THR A 65 -2.10 -4.82 3.90
N LEU A 66 -2.39 -3.61 4.36
CA LEU A 66 -1.75 -2.42 3.77
C LEU A 66 -0.24 -2.43 4.00
N GLY A 67 0.19 -3.07 5.10
CA GLY A 67 1.60 -3.20 5.46
C GLY A 67 2.24 -1.87 5.84
N ILE A 68 1.54 -1.03 6.60
CA ILE A 68 2.09 0.25 7.09
C ILE A 68 1.91 0.38 8.60
N GLU A 69 2.92 0.93 9.26
CA GLU A 69 2.84 1.38 10.66
C GLU A 69 2.84 2.90 10.70
N LEU A 70 2.12 3.47 11.68
CA LEU A 70 1.83 4.90 11.75
C LEU A 70 2.33 5.54 13.05
N LEU A 71 2.82 6.78 12.95
CA LEU A 71 3.04 7.69 14.07
C LEU A 71 2.10 8.90 13.98
N PRO A 72 1.60 9.43 15.10
CA PRO A 72 0.77 10.64 15.07
C PRO A 72 1.61 11.89 14.82
N ILE A 73 1.09 12.80 14.00
CA ILE A 73 1.62 14.16 13.84
C ILE A 73 0.58 15.15 14.35
N TYR A 74 0.96 15.97 15.32
CA TYR A 74 0.08 16.96 15.92
C TYR A 74 0.28 18.35 15.31
N ASP A 75 -0.76 19.16 15.33
CA ASP A 75 -0.67 20.58 15.03
C ASP A 75 0.14 21.30 16.13
N LEU A 76 1.13 22.11 15.73
CA LEU A 76 1.96 22.89 16.64
C LEU A 76 1.15 23.94 17.42
N ASN A 77 0.10 24.49 16.79
CA ASN A 77 -0.75 25.52 17.40
C ASN A 77 -1.83 24.90 18.31
N HIS A 78 -2.20 23.65 18.02
CA HIS A 78 -3.22 22.92 18.73
C HIS A 78 -2.71 21.51 19.05
N ILE A 79 -1.91 21.39 20.11
CA ILE A 79 -1.30 20.12 20.51
C ILE A 79 -2.30 18.97 20.65
N ASN A 80 -3.58 19.25 20.89
CA ASN A 80 -4.65 18.26 21.03
C ASN A 80 -5.21 17.76 19.70
N ARG A 81 -4.77 18.33 18.56
CA ARG A 81 -5.29 18.03 17.22
C ARG A 81 -4.26 17.25 16.44
N LEU A 82 -4.62 16.02 16.08
CA LEU A 82 -3.91 15.29 15.04
C LEU A 82 -4.02 16.10 13.74
N ARG A 83 -2.94 16.31 13.02
CA ARG A 83 -2.90 16.93 11.69
C ARG A 83 -2.86 15.85 10.62
N ALA A 84 -1.99 14.86 10.81
CA ALA A 84 -1.73 13.77 9.90
C ALA A 84 -1.21 12.56 10.66
N VAL A 85 -1.06 11.44 9.97
CA VAL A 85 -0.30 10.29 10.45
C VAL A 85 0.90 10.07 9.56
N GLU A 86 2.08 9.95 10.15
CA GLU A 86 3.33 9.65 9.45
C GLU A 86 3.46 8.14 9.26
N ILE A 87 3.84 7.70 8.07
CA ILE A 87 4.22 6.32 7.83
C ILE A 87 5.64 6.11 8.37
N CYS A 88 5.79 5.34 9.45
CA CYS A 88 7.11 5.07 10.04
C CYS A 88 7.74 3.78 9.53
N LYS A 89 6.94 2.88 8.96
CA LYS A 89 7.40 1.61 8.40
C LYS A 89 6.46 1.12 7.32
N ILE A 90 7.03 0.47 6.31
CA ILE A 90 6.32 -0.23 5.24
C ILE A 90 6.83 -1.67 5.21
N ASP A 91 5.91 -2.63 5.26
CA ASP A 91 6.15 -4.07 5.10
C ASP A 91 6.22 -4.42 3.61
N SER A 92 7.23 -5.19 3.19
CA SER A 92 7.46 -5.54 1.78
C SER A 92 6.33 -6.34 1.16
N GLU A 93 5.61 -7.12 1.97
CA GLU A 93 4.47 -7.94 1.53
C GLU A 93 3.14 -7.17 1.54
N GLY A 94 3.18 -5.89 1.94
CA GLY A 94 2.02 -5.03 2.04
C GLY A 94 1.54 -4.47 0.70
N ARG A 95 0.23 -4.20 0.60
CA ARG A 95 -0.37 -3.55 -0.56
C ARG A 95 0.24 -2.19 -0.89
N VAL A 96 0.68 -1.44 0.12
CA VAL A 96 1.36 -0.15 -0.08
C VAL A 96 2.75 -0.32 -0.68
N ALA A 97 3.50 -1.35 -0.26
CA ALA A 97 4.80 -1.66 -0.85
C ALA A 97 4.70 -2.10 -2.31
N ALA A 98 3.68 -2.90 -2.63
CA ALA A 98 3.44 -3.36 -3.99
C ALA A 98 3.09 -2.22 -4.97
N ASP A 99 2.43 -1.16 -4.48
CA ASP A 99 2.20 0.07 -5.25
C ASP A 99 3.49 0.88 -5.44
N GLY A 100 4.37 0.88 -4.43
CA GLY A 100 5.74 1.40 -4.51
C GLY A 100 5.87 2.93 -4.53
N ARG A 101 4.77 3.66 -4.68
CA ARG A 101 4.81 5.12 -4.75
C ARG A 101 4.92 5.76 -3.37
N ILE A 102 4.25 5.20 -2.37
CA ILE A 102 4.23 5.71 -0.98
C ILE A 102 5.52 5.29 -0.25
N LYS A 103 6.07 6.18 0.57
CA LYS A 103 7.37 6.01 1.24
C LYS A 103 7.27 6.24 2.75
N VAL A 104 8.23 5.70 3.48
CA VAL A 104 8.42 6.04 4.91
C VAL A 104 8.70 7.54 5.03
N GLY A 105 8.06 8.18 6.01
CA GLY A 105 8.05 9.63 6.21
C GLY A 105 6.91 10.36 5.50
N ASP A 106 6.13 9.69 4.64
CA ASP A 106 4.94 10.30 4.05
C ASP A 106 3.86 10.55 5.11
N HIS A 107 3.15 11.67 4.98
CA HIS A 107 2.10 12.08 5.92
C HIS A 107 0.73 11.88 5.29
N ILE A 108 -0.10 11.02 5.87
CA ILE A 108 -1.47 10.78 5.42
C ILE A 108 -2.42 11.74 6.15
N THR A 109 -3.19 12.51 5.39
CA THR A 109 -4.18 13.47 5.90
C THR A 109 -5.61 12.94 5.81
N GLU A 110 -5.90 12.08 4.83
CA GLU A 110 -7.22 11.47 4.63
C GLU A 110 -7.10 10.01 4.17
N ILE A 111 -8.09 9.21 4.52
CA ILE A 111 -8.24 7.81 4.11
C ILE A 111 -9.62 7.63 3.49
N ASN A 112 -9.71 7.32 2.21
CA ASN A 112 -10.96 7.32 1.43
C ASN A 112 -11.75 8.63 1.59
N GLN A 113 -11.08 9.78 1.42
CA GLN A 113 -11.68 11.12 1.57
C GLN A 113 -12.21 11.42 2.99
N ARG A 114 -11.89 10.57 3.99
CA ARG A 114 -12.22 10.82 5.40
C ARG A 114 -10.97 11.37 6.10
N PRO A 115 -11.02 12.57 6.67
CA PRO A 115 -9.87 13.13 7.38
C PRO A 115 -9.48 12.27 8.58
N VAL A 116 -8.18 12.13 8.81
CA VAL A 116 -7.66 11.44 10.01
C VAL A 116 -7.82 12.32 11.26
N TYR A 117 -7.78 13.64 11.07
CA TYR A 117 -7.94 14.65 12.10
C TYR A 117 -9.39 14.87 12.50
N GLN A 118 -9.60 15.28 13.76
CA GLN A 118 -10.91 15.70 14.24
C GLN A 118 -11.06 17.22 14.09
N LEU A 119 -12.21 17.65 13.57
CA LEU A 119 -12.74 18.99 13.82
C LEU A 119 -13.34 18.94 15.23
N ASP A 120 -12.60 19.38 16.24
CA ASP A 120 -13.17 19.48 17.58
C ASP A 120 -14.17 20.64 17.62
N TYR A 121 -15.38 20.34 18.09
CA TYR A 121 -16.28 21.33 18.63
C TYR A 121 -15.66 21.87 19.91
N ASP A 122 -15.35 23.17 19.93
CA ASP A 122 -14.91 23.90 21.11
C ASP A 122 -15.95 23.78 22.23
N PHE A 123 -15.82 22.85 23.20
CA PHE A 123 -16.60 23.01 24.45
C PHE A 123 -16.16 22.32 25.76
N TYR A 124 -15.34 21.25 25.80
CA TYR A 124 -15.03 20.61 27.11
C TYR A 124 -13.55 20.58 27.46
N GLY A 125 -13.18 21.50 28.36
CA GLY A 125 -11.84 21.71 28.87
C GLY A 125 -11.21 20.49 29.55
N PHE A 126 -9.98 20.20 29.12
CA PHE A 126 -8.92 19.52 29.86
C PHE A 126 -9.03 18.00 30.13
N LYS A 127 -10.21 17.47 30.49
CA LYS A 127 -10.35 16.02 30.84
C LYS A 127 -10.52 15.10 29.62
N LEU A 128 -10.97 15.63 28.48
CA LEU A 128 -11.11 14.86 27.24
C LEU A 128 -9.79 14.69 26.46
N ILE A 129 -8.78 15.54 26.74
CA ILE A 129 -7.60 15.68 25.89
C ILE A 129 -6.85 14.34 25.70
N MET A 130 -6.58 13.58 26.77
CA MET A 130 -5.93 12.27 26.69
C MET A 130 -6.75 11.21 25.94
N SER A 131 -8.09 11.25 26.07
CA SER A 131 -8.97 10.35 25.33
C SER A 131 -8.97 10.70 23.84
N THR A 132 -9.03 12.00 23.49
CA THR A 132 -8.99 12.46 22.10
C THR A 132 -7.68 12.05 21.39
N PHE A 133 -6.53 12.12 22.08
CA PHE A 133 -5.24 11.69 21.53
C PHE A 133 -5.27 10.24 21.03
N GLN A 134 -5.68 9.30 21.88
CA GLN A 134 -5.77 7.88 21.53
C GLN A 134 -6.88 7.60 20.52
N MET A 135 -8.01 8.32 20.58
CA MET A 135 -9.12 8.13 19.66
C MET A 135 -8.75 8.49 18.22
N SER A 136 -7.93 9.51 17.99
CA SER A 136 -7.56 9.94 16.64
C SER A 136 -6.72 8.90 15.88
N ILE A 137 -5.70 8.33 16.53
CA ILE A 137 -4.86 7.25 15.96
C ILE A 137 -5.69 5.98 15.80
N SER A 138 -6.48 5.61 16.81
CA SER A 138 -7.36 4.43 16.75
C SER A 138 -8.35 4.53 15.58
N ARG A 139 -8.84 5.73 15.27
CA ARG A 139 -9.68 6.00 14.09
C ARG A 139 -8.92 5.81 12.79
N ALA A 140 -7.71 6.37 12.67
CA ALA A 140 -6.88 6.15 11.49
C ALA A 140 -6.63 4.64 11.28
N GLN A 141 -6.29 3.91 12.35
CA GLN A 141 -6.14 2.45 12.31
C GLN A 141 -7.43 1.72 11.90
N ALA A 142 -8.58 2.15 12.41
CA ALA A 142 -9.88 1.59 12.02
C ALA A 142 -10.18 1.82 10.54
N TYR A 143 -9.92 3.03 10.02
CA TYR A 143 -10.06 3.33 8.60
C TYR A 143 -9.12 2.45 7.76
N LEU A 144 -7.85 2.33 8.14
CA LEU A 144 -6.90 1.47 7.46
C LEU A 144 -7.36 0.00 7.42
N HIS A 145 -7.93 -0.51 8.52
CA HIS A 145 -8.48 -1.86 8.57
C HIS A 145 -9.68 -2.03 7.63
N GLU A 146 -10.60 -1.06 7.60
CA GLU A 146 -11.77 -1.07 6.71
C GLU A 146 -11.37 -1.13 5.23
N ILE A 147 -10.39 -0.29 4.82
CA ILE A 147 -10.03 -0.13 3.41
C ILE A 147 -9.19 -1.28 2.83
N GLN A 148 -8.72 -2.24 3.65
CA GLN A 148 -8.00 -3.43 3.17
C GLN A 148 -8.84 -4.28 2.21
N SER A 149 -10.14 -4.35 2.47
CA SER A 149 -11.11 -5.08 1.66
C SER A 149 -11.66 -4.28 0.48
N THR A 150 -11.29 -3.00 0.37
CA THR A 150 -11.76 -2.11 -0.71
C THR A 150 -10.94 -2.37 -1.98
N PRO A 151 -11.57 -2.47 -3.18
CA PRO A 151 -10.84 -2.69 -4.42
C PRO A 151 -9.96 -1.51 -4.83
N HIS A 152 -10.38 -0.28 -4.54
CA HIS A 152 -9.65 0.94 -4.88
C HIS A 152 -9.62 1.90 -3.70
N PRO A 153 -8.88 1.58 -2.63
CA PRO A 153 -8.73 2.47 -1.49
C PRO A 153 -7.85 3.64 -1.89
N SER A 154 -8.14 4.81 -1.33
CA SER A 154 -7.39 6.03 -1.55
C SER A 154 -6.77 6.58 -0.27
N LEU A 155 -5.56 7.11 -0.39
CA LEU A 155 -4.82 7.79 0.66
C LEU A 155 -4.45 9.18 0.15
N THR A 156 -4.78 10.21 0.92
CA THR A 156 -4.34 11.59 0.62
C THR A 156 -3.04 11.85 1.38
N ILE A 157 -1.97 12.16 0.64
CA ILE A 157 -0.61 12.35 1.14
C ILE A 157 -0.23 13.84 1.08
N ASP A 158 0.39 14.37 2.14
CA ASP A 158 0.88 15.77 2.24
C ASP A 158 2.18 15.99 1.44
N ARG A 159 2.14 15.66 0.15
CA ARG A 159 3.21 15.97 -0.80
C ARG A 159 2.65 16.23 -2.20
N PRO A 160 3.30 17.08 -3.02
CA PRO A 160 2.78 17.49 -4.32
C PRO A 160 2.80 16.34 -5.34
N VAL A 161 1.92 16.41 -6.35
CA VAL A 161 1.70 15.33 -7.33
C VAL A 161 2.94 15.02 -8.15
N GLU A 162 3.75 16.04 -8.45
CA GLU A 162 4.99 15.94 -9.21
C GLU A 162 6.02 15.05 -8.50
N SER A 163 5.98 14.97 -7.17
CA SER A 163 6.87 14.12 -6.38
C SER A 163 6.64 12.62 -6.63
N PHE A 164 5.44 12.24 -7.08
CA PHE A 164 5.10 10.86 -7.41
C PHE A 164 5.57 10.48 -8.82
N LEU A 165 5.60 11.44 -9.74
CA LEU A 165 6.03 11.25 -11.13
C LEU A 165 7.54 11.01 -11.23
N ASN A 166 8.32 11.64 -10.35
CA ASN A 166 9.79 11.57 -10.38
C ASN A 166 10.39 10.31 -9.74
N SER A 167 9.58 9.30 -9.41
CA SER A 167 10.08 8.04 -8.82
C SER A 167 10.61 7.04 -9.86
N GLY A 168 10.58 7.38 -11.14
CA GLY A 168 11.33 6.67 -12.18
C GLY A 168 12.84 6.87 -12.01
N PHE A 169 13.52 5.86 -11.46
CA PHE A 169 14.92 5.53 -11.79
C PHE A 169 15.91 6.71 -11.87
N LEU A 170 16.05 7.50 -10.80
CA LEU A 170 17.39 8.04 -10.50
C LEU A 170 18.13 6.97 -9.72
N VAL A 171 18.65 5.98 -10.47
CA VAL A 171 19.94 5.41 -10.10
C VAL A 171 20.85 6.61 -9.84
N HIS A 172 21.13 6.84 -8.56
CA HIS A 172 22.13 7.78 -8.13
C HIS A 172 23.46 7.23 -8.62
N LEU A 173 23.73 7.45 -9.91
CA LEU A 173 25.08 7.44 -10.46
C LEU A 173 25.75 8.63 -9.78
N SER A 174 26.32 8.35 -8.61
CA SER A 174 27.21 9.24 -7.91
C SER A 174 28.23 9.75 -8.94
N PRO A 175 28.39 11.07 -9.13
CA PRO A 175 29.30 11.63 -10.14
C PRO A 175 30.78 11.25 -9.97
N TRP A 176 31.12 10.50 -8.93
CA TRP A 176 32.48 10.09 -8.60
C TRP A 176 33.03 8.91 -9.41
N PHE A 177 32.23 8.23 -10.23
CA PHE A 177 32.74 7.10 -11.03
C PHE A 177 33.45 7.46 -12.34
N PHE A 178 33.48 8.73 -12.75
CA PHE A 178 34.13 9.15 -14.00
C PHE A 178 35.45 9.94 -13.85
N LEU A 179 36.12 9.89 -12.70
CA LEU A 179 37.43 10.58 -12.55
C LEU A 179 38.63 9.67 -12.25
N ASN A 180 38.58 8.37 -12.52
CA ASN A 180 39.78 7.51 -12.45
C ASN A 180 39.79 6.38 -13.51
N ILE A 181 39.62 6.76 -14.77
CA ILE A 181 40.17 6.03 -15.93
C ILE A 181 40.93 7.07 -16.76
#